data_AF-A0A524DJY7-F1
#
_entry.id   AF-A0A524DJY7-F1
#
_cell.length_a   1.000
_cell.length_b   1.000
_cell.length_c   1.000
_cell.angle_alpha   90.00
_cell.angle_beta   90.00
_cell.angle_gamma   90.00
#
_symmetry.space_group_name_H-M   'P 1'
#
loop_
_entity.id
_entity.type
_entity.pdbx_description
1 polymer ?
#
loop_
_entity_poly.entity_id
_entity_poly.type
_entity_poly.pdbx_seq_one_letter_code
_entity_poly.pdbx_strand_id
1 'polypeptide(L)'
;MITQGLAKIIESSSNEINLFYKKIDEYFKGNMLKNIQKLPLNANDPKEVLKSLVSLIYDILRDLSFSEQEIECHFSSLWKSNIEDQLGNKKEIMEIYEILSPLLYKLFLDKIINYLADTKSNSHMAKLKSENFLPIEFIIKLKELRKFFNQNLEKKDRLQKYLQIQNKILQKLINNQENIEKFQQLNDPRDRIQLSYIMYRIIEFFNLEGMFDFSPIQDYIKEHPEQWLDTIPLVSLKNPDIYYCGIYLINKLIIPMDMNDVKYFLLNMYDECIDEFEAPLIEATNQVYFFFKSSWMARLELSNRQNKELLKGDKVYYTTSYLRNLETSQLVLILRVYNHLDLFDKLDQDKIKPITNEIERRVSEKGIKQFRDGFISAEATYHVLFYKYMRNSLEGLQTQKILDNIISRIYRNLQLIDFSEDINYDLLTELFYACQSLQLLNCIENESMVELLAKHLFPTRVLQKFIDSDETPTFNNSKLFELKISKDTGDLIHEIRH
;
A
#
# COMPACT_ATOMS: atom_id res chain seq x y z
N MET A 1 -3.47 -6.65 -2.49
CA MET A 1 -2.20 -6.18 -1.88
C MET A 1 -1.84 -6.95 -0.60
N ILE A 2 -2.77 -7.10 0.35
CA ILE A 2 -2.54 -7.84 1.61
C ILE A 2 -2.11 -9.30 1.39
N THR A 3 -2.48 -9.90 0.25
CA THR A 3 -2.11 -11.28 -0.10
C THR A 3 -0.80 -11.42 -0.87
N GLN A 4 -0.14 -10.32 -1.26
CA GLN A 4 1.05 -10.36 -2.13
C GLN A 4 2.17 -11.23 -1.53
N GLY A 5 2.52 -11.00 -0.26
CA GLY A 5 3.56 -11.78 0.41
C GLY A 5 3.15 -13.25 0.53
N LEU A 6 1.87 -13.53 0.78
CA LEU A 6 1.34 -14.89 0.89
C LEU A 6 1.41 -15.64 -0.44
N ALA A 7 1.06 -14.97 -1.54
CA ALA A 7 1.13 -15.52 -2.89
C ALA A 7 2.57 -15.88 -3.25
N LYS A 8 3.54 -15.02 -2.96
CA LYS A 8 4.97 -15.29 -3.15
C LYS A 8 5.45 -16.50 -2.34
N ILE A 9 5.02 -16.63 -1.08
CA ILE A 9 5.36 -17.79 -0.23
C ILE A 9 4.80 -19.09 -0.84
N ILE A 10 3.55 -19.07 -1.30
CA ILE A 10 2.93 -20.26 -1.92
C ILE A 10 3.60 -20.64 -3.22
N GLU A 11 3.81 -19.67 -4.11
CA GLU A 11 4.50 -19.86 -5.40
C GLU A 11 5.87 -20.49 -5.19
N SER A 12 6.66 -19.96 -4.25
CA SER A 12 7.99 -20.49 -3.92
C SER A 12 7.95 -21.88 -3.28
N SER A 13 6.91 -22.19 -2.50
CA SER A 13 6.78 -23.48 -1.79
C SER A 13 6.22 -24.64 -2.65
N SER A 14 5.85 -24.37 -3.90
CA SER A 14 5.09 -25.28 -4.76
C SER A 14 5.71 -25.47 -6.14
N ASN A 15 6.43 -26.58 -6.32
CA ASN A 15 7.01 -26.98 -7.61
C ASN A 15 5.98 -27.09 -8.75
N GLU A 16 4.71 -27.39 -8.42
CA GLU A 16 3.63 -27.59 -9.39
C GLU A 16 2.86 -26.30 -9.74
N ILE A 17 3.28 -25.14 -9.24
CA ILE A 17 2.55 -23.87 -9.46
C ILE A 17 2.49 -23.49 -10.94
N ASN A 18 3.55 -23.83 -11.70
CA ASN A 18 3.59 -23.59 -13.14
C ASN A 18 2.53 -24.39 -13.92
N LEU A 19 2.18 -25.60 -13.47
CA LEU A 19 1.10 -26.38 -14.09
C LEU A 19 -0.26 -25.72 -13.85
N PHE A 20 -0.44 -25.14 -12.66
CA PHE A 20 -1.66 -24.40 -12.33
C PHE A 20 -1.81 -23.16 -13.22
N TYR A 21 -0.76 -22.33 -13.36
CA TYR A 21 -0.78 -21.17 -14.23
C TYR A 21 -1.01 -21.53 -15.70
N LYS A 22 -0.37 -22.60 -16.18
CA LYS A 22 -0.59 -23.10 -17.54
C LYS A 22 -2.06 -23.44 -17.80
N LYS A 23 -2.77 -24.01 -16.82
CA LYS A 23 -4.21 -24.30 -16.95
C LYS A 23 -5.06 -23.03 -16.99
N ILE A 24 -4.67 -21.99 -16.24
CA ILE A 24 -5.30 -20.68 -16.34
C ILE A 24 -5.12 -20.13 -17.77
N ASP A 25 -3.89 -20.13 -18.29
CA ASP A 25 -3.62 -19.64 -19.65
C ASP A 25 -4.39 -20.40 -20.72
N GLU A 26 -4.37 -21.74 -20.68
CA GLU A 26 -5.10 -22.59 -21.62
C GLU A 26 -6.60 -22.24 -21.64
N TYR A 27 -7.18 -22.01 -20.45
CA TYR A 27 -8.59 -21.66 -20.32
C TYR A 27 -8.91 -20.27 -20.91
N PHE A 28 -8.15 -19.25 -20.53
CA PHE A 28 -8.42 -17.87 -20.97
C PHE A 28 -8.09 -17.68 -22.45
N LYS A 29 -6.94 -18.19 -22.93
CA LYS A 29 -6.59 -18.17 -24.36
C LYS A 29 -7.63 -18.92 -25.20
N GLY A 30 -8.11 -20.07 -24.72
CA GLY A 30 -9.20 -20.81 -25.37
C GLY A 30 -10.50 -20.02 -25.48
N ASN A 31 -10.88 -19.29 -24.43
CA ASN A 31 -12.07 -18.43 -24.43
C ASN A 31 -11.90 -17.19 -25.33
N MET A 32 -10.70 -16.62 -25.38
CA MET A 32 -10.38 -15.52 -26.30
C MET A 32 -10.50 -15.95 -27.75
N LEU A 33 -9.96 -17.12 -28.11
CA LEU A 33 -10.09 -17.67 -29.46
C LEU A 33 -11.55 -17.92 -29.85
N LYS A 34 -12.38 -18.42 -28.92
CA LYS A 34 -13.83 -18.61 -29.15
C LYS A 34 -14.59 -17.29 -29.32
N ASN A 35 -14.15 -16.22 -28.66
CA ASN A 35 -14.78 -14.90 -28.69
C ASN A 35 -14.00 -13.90 -29.57
N ILE A 36 -13.13 -14.37 -30.47
CA ILE A 36 -12.21 -13.51 -31.22
C ILE A 36 -12.95 -12.48 -32.09
N GLN A 37 -14.17 -12.81 -32.52
CA GLN A 37 -15.05 -11.92 -33.29
C GLN A 37 -15.55 -10.70 -32.50
N LYS A 38 -15.57 -10.79 -31.16
CA LYS A 38 -15.95 -9.69 -30.26
C LYS A 38 -14.77 -8.78 -29.92
N LEU A 39 -13.54 -9.16 -30.29
CA LEU A 39 -12.35 -8.40 -30.00
C LEU A 39 -11.99 -7.52 -31.21
N PRO A 40 -11.55 -6.27 -30.99
CA PRO A 40 -11.25 -5.35 -32.09
C PRO A 40 -9.89 -5.69 -32.72
N LEU A 41 -9.86 -6.77 -33.53
CA LEU A 41 -8.66 -7.30 -34.19
C LEU A 41 -7.95 -6.30 -35.12
N ASN A 42 -8.68 -5.29 -35.61
CA ASN A 42 -8.18 -4.23 -36.50
C ASN A 42 -7.95 -2.90 -35.78
N ALA A 43 -8.05 -2.85 -34.44
CA ALA A 43 -7.75 -1.62 -33.71
C ALA A 43 -6.26 -1.27 -33.89
N ASN A 44 -6.01 -0.04 -34.34
CA ASN A 44 -4.65 0.50 -34.39
C ASN A 44 -4.14 0.89 -33.00
N ASP A 45 -5.02 0.94 -32.00
CA ASP A 45 -4.72 1.33 -30.62
C ASP A 45 -4.71 0.11 -29.67
N PRO A 46 -3.53 -0.27 -29.14
CA PRO A 46 -3.40 -1.32 -28.14
C PRO A 46 -4.24 -1.10 -26.87
N LYS A 47 -4.54 0.15 -26.49
CA LYS A 47 -5.37 0.47 -25.31
C LYS A 47 -6.81 0.02 -25.50
N GLU A 48 -7.36 0.16 -26.70
CA GLU A 48 -8.73 -0.29 -27.02
C GLU A 48 -8.84 -1.82 -27.04
N VAL A 49 -7.80 -2.51 -27.52
CA VAL A 49 -7.70 -3.97 -27.45
C VAL A 49 -7.62 -4.43 -25.98
N LEU A 50 -6.79 -3.76 -25.16
CA LEU A 50 -6.66 -4.04 -23.74
C LEU A 50 -7.99 -3.88 -22.99
N LYS A 51 -8.71 -2.77 -23.19
CA LYS A 51 -10.03 -2.54 -22.57
C LYS A 51 -11.03 -3.64 -22.94
N SER A 52 -11.09 -4.01 -24.22
CA SER A 52 -11.99 -5.07 -24.70
C SER A 52 -11.63 -6.42 -24.09
N LEU A 53 -10.32 -6.71 -23.94
CA LEU A 53 -9.83 -7.93 -23.33
C LEU A 53 -10.13 -8.00 -21.83
N VAL A 54 -9.94 -6.88 -21.11
CA VAL A 54 -10.31 -6.75 -19.70
C VAL A 54 -11.81 -6.99 -19.52
N SER A 55 -12.67 -6.39 -20.36
CA SER A 55 -14.12 -6.62 -20.32
C SER A 55 -14.48 -8.09 -20.52
N LEU A 56 -13.89 -8.76 -21.52
CA LEU A 56 -14.12 -10.17 -21.78
C LEU A 56 -13.69 -11.04 -20.58
N ILE A 57 -12.52 -10.77 -20.01
CA ILE A 57 -12.01 -11.46 -18.83
C ILE A 57 -12.93 -11.24 -17.63
N TYR A 58 -13.46 -10.02 -17.47
CA TYR A 58 -14.39 -9.67 -16.40
C TYR A 58 -15.63 -10.57 -16.44
N ASP A 59 -16.26 -10.70 -17.61
CA ASP A 59 -17.43 -11.57 -17.81
C ASP A 59 -17.11 -13.04 -17.49
N ILE A 60 -15.98 -13.54 -17.98
CA ILE A 60 -15.52 -14.92 -17.71
C ILE A 60 -15.32 -15.15 -16.20
N LEU A 61 -14.73 -14.18 -15.49
CA LEU A 61 -14.50 -14.29 -14.05
C LEU A 61 -15.82 -14.28 -13.26
N ARG A 62 -16.82 -13.50 -13.69
CA ARG A 62 -18.16 -13.53 -13.09
C ARG A 62 -18.82 -14.91 -13.25
N ASP A 63 -18.70 -15.52 -14.43
CA ASP A 63 -19.20 -16.88 -14.68
C ASP A 63 -18.51 -17.95 -13.81
N LEU A 64 -17.26 -17.68 -13.41
CA LEU A 64 -16.49 -18.48 -12.45
C LEU A 64 -16.82 -18.15 -10.98
N SER A 65 -17.82 -17.31 -10.73
CA SER A 65 -18.29 -16.91 -9.40
C SER A 65 -17.28 -16.07 -8.60
N PHE A 66 -16.47 -15.27 -9.28
CA PHE A 66 -15.73 -14.16 -8.66
C PHE A 66 -16.66 -12.96 -8.49
N SER A 67 -16.57 -12.26 -7.35
CA SER A 67 -17.39 -11.06 -7.14
C SER A 67 -16.80 -9.86 -7.87
N GLU A 68 -17.65 -8.89 -8.21
CA GLU A 68 -17.22 -7.65 -8.89
C GLU A 68 -16.14 -6.92 -8.09
N GLN A 69 -16.25 -6.90 -6.77
CA GLN A 69 -15.25 -6.32 -5.88
C GLN A 69 -13.90 -7.05 -5.96
N GLU A 70 -13.90 -8.38 -6.04
CA GLU A 70 -12.67 -9.17 -6.14
C GLU A 70 -11.93 -8.90 -7.45
N ILE A 71 -12.68 -8.78 -8.55
CA ILE A 71 -12.14 -8.49 -9.88
C ILE A 71 -11.60 -7.06 -9.90
N GLU A 72 -12.39 -6.08 -9.45
CA GLU A 72 -12.01 -4.66 -9.47
C GLU A 72 -10.74 -4.41 -8.66
N CYS A 73 -10.65 -4.94 -7.42
CA CYS A 73 -9.46 -4.80 -6.56
C CYS A 73 -8.14 -5.23 -7.24
N HIS A 74 -8.21 -6.15 -8.20
CA HIS A 74 -7.06 -6.66 -8.95
C HIS A 74 -6.83 -5.88 -10.24
N PHE A 75 -7.86 -5.69 -11.05
CA PHE A 75 -7.71 -5.13 -12.38
C PHE A 75 -7.53 -3.61 -12.40
N SER A 76 -8.05 -2.88 -11.41
CA SER A 76 -7.80 -1.43 -11.31
C SER A 76 -6.31 -1.11 -11.10
N SER A 77 -5.54 -2.03 -10.51
CA SER A 77 -4.09 -1.88 -10.35
C SER A 77 -3.31 -1.89 -11.67
N LEU A 78 -3.90 -2.41 -12.75
CA LEU A 78 -3.34 -2.37 -14.10
C LEU A 78 -3.13 -0.92 -14.57
N TRP A 79 -4.13 -0.08 -14.36
CA TRP A 79 -4.13 1.32 -14.78
C TRP A 79 -3.22 2.21 -13.93
N LYS A 80 -2.75 1.69 -12.79
CA LYS A 80 -1.75 2.34 -11.92
C LYS A 80 -0.31 1.95 -12.26
N SER A 81 -0.11 1.01 -13.19
CA SER A 81 1.21 0.54 -13.63
C SER A 81 1.69 1.31 -14.87
N ASN A 82 2.95 1.06 -15.28
CA ASN A 82 3.51 1.59 -16.53
C ASN A 82 2.96 0.85 -17.77
N ILE A 83 1.64 0.70 -17.83
CA ILE A 83 0.93 -0.09 -18.84
C ILE A 83 1.16 0.47 -20.24
N GLU A 84 1.31 1.78 -20.39
CA GLU A 84 1.56 2.42 -21.69
C GLU A 84 2.92 2.02 -22.27
N ASP A 85 3.97 2.06 -21.45
CA ASP A 85 5.32 1.61 -21.83
C ASP A 85 5.33 0.12 -22.21
N GLN A 86 4.54 -0.69 -21.50
CA GLN A 86 4.47 -2.13 -21.72
C GLN A 86 3.63 -2.54 -22.92
N LEU A 87 2.56 -1.78 -23.22
CA LEU A 87 1.78 -1.96 -24.43
C LEU A 87 2.67 -1.65 -25.63
N GLY A 88 3.44 -0.56 -25.60
CA GLY A 88 4.36 -0.18 -26.67
C GLY A 88 3.69 -0.28 -28.05
N ASN A 89 4.26 -1.11 -28.93
CA ASN A 89 3.71 -1.42 -30.25
C ASN A 89 3.03 -2.80 -30.35
N LYS A 90 2.77 -3.48 -29.22
CA LYS A 90 2.09 -4.79 -29.21
C LYS A 90 0.69 -4.62 -29.77
N LYS A 91 0.38 -5.33 -30.84
CA LYS A 91 -0.94 -5.30 -31.50
C LYS A 91 -1.67 -6.63 -31.42
N GLU A 92 -0.96 -7.71 -31.11
CA GLU A 92 -1.55 -9.02 -31.05
C GLU A 92 -2.24 -9.24 -29.70
N ILE A 93 -3.46 -9.78 -29.74
CA ILE A 93 -4.27 -10.06 -28.53
C ILE A 93 -3.51 -10.94 -27.54
N MET A 94 -2.73 -11.91 -28.05
CA MET A 94 -1.98 -12.83 -27.20
C MET A 94 -0.82 -12.11 -26.50
N GLU A 95 -0.15 -11.17 -27.15
CA GLU A 95 0.90 -10.35 -26.51
C GLU A 95 0.31 -9.43 -25.44
N ILE A 96 -0.88 -8.88 -25.68
CA ILE A 96 -1.61 -8.05 -24.71
C ILE A 96 -2.12 -8.91 -23.55
N TYR A 97 -2.53 -10.16 -23.80
CA TYR A 97 -2.92 -11.10 -22.76
C TYR A 97 -1.79 -11.40 -21.77
N GLU A 98 -0.55 -11.53 -22.24
CA GLU A 98 0.61 -11.77 -21.35
C GLU A 98 0.83 -10.62 -20.36
N ILE A 99 0.28 -9.43 -20.61
CA ILE A 99 0.28 -8.32 -19.64
C ILE A 99 -0.77 -8.55 -18.53
N LEU A 100 -1.87 -9.22 -18.85
CA LEU A 100 -2.98 -9.49 -17.93
C LEU A 100 -2.83 -10.81 -17.14
N SER A 101 -2.12 -11.79 -17.69
CA SER A 101 -1.98 -13.11 -17.07
C SER A 101 -1.42 -13.07 -15.63
N PRO A 102 -0.47 -12.19 -15.25
CA PRO A 102 0.03 -12.09 -13.88
C PRO A 102 -1.05 -11.66 -12.86
N LEU A 103 -2.01 -10.82 -13.29
CA LEU A 103 -3.15 -10.42 -12.46
C LEU A 103 -4.13 -11.56 -12.26
N LEU A 104 -4.36 -12.36 -13.31
CA LEU A 104 -5.19 -13.56 -13.23
C LEU A 104 -4.58 -14.59 -12.27
N TYR A 105 -3.27 -14.86 -12.37
CA TYR A 105 -2.60 -15.78 -11.46
C TYR A 105 -2.77 -15.38 -10.01
N LYS A 106 -2.60 -14.09 -9.70
CA LYS A 106 -2.79 -13.53 -8.37
C LYS A 106 -4.23 -13.71 -7.87
N LEU A 107 -5.23 -13.37 -8.70
CA LEU A 107 -6.65 -13.52 -8.35
C LEU A 107 -7.01 -14.99 -8.04
N PHE A 108 -6.50 -15.93 -8.83
CA PHE A 108 -6.71 -17.35 -8.59
C PHE A 108 -5.95 -17.86 -7.35
N LEU A 109 -4.72 -17.39 -7.12
CA LEU A 109 -3.97 -17.70 -5.91
C LEU A 109 -4.67 -17.20 -4.64
N ASP A 110 -5.31 -16.04 -4.67
CA ASP A 110 -6.10 -15.56 -3.54
C ASP A 110 -7.22 -16.56 -3.16
N LYS A 111 -7.85 -17.22 -4.14
CA LYS A 111 -8.81 -18.31 -3.87
C LYS A 111 -8.15 -19.54 -3.26
N ILE A 112 -6.95 -19.90 -3.73
CA ILE A 112 -6.17 -20.99 -3.14
C ILE A 112 -5.80 -20.69 -1.68
N ILE A 113 -5.31 -19.49 -1.39
CA ILE A 113 -4.95 -19.04 -0.04
C ILE A 113 -6.18 -19.09 0.88
N ASN A 114 -7.33 -18.57 0.42
CA ASN A 114 -8.59 -18.66 1.15
C ASN A 114 -9.01 -20.11 1.43
N TYR A 115 -8.72 -21.04 0.51
CA TYR A 115 -8.99 -22.47 0.71
C TYR A 115 -8.11 -23.15 1.76
N LEU A 116 -6.86 -22.70 1.90
CA LEU A 116 -5.99 -23.19 2.97
C LEU A 116 -6.48 -22.73 4.35
N ALA A 117 -7.07 -21.54 4.42
CA ALA A 117 -7.52 -20.93 5.67
C ALA A 117 -8.93 -21.38 6.12
N ASP A 118 -9.90 -21.48 5.20
CA ASP A 118 -11.31 -21.73 5.52
C ASP A 118 -11.90 -22.91 4.71
N THR A 119 -12.81 -23.68 5.32
CA THR A 119 -13.56 -24.77 4.66
C THR A 119 -14.74 -24.26 3.82
N LYS A 120 -15.23 -23.04 4.05
CA LYS A 120 -16.34 -22.44 3.28
C LYS A 120 -16.03 -22.19 1.81
N SER A 121 -14.76 -22.16 1.44
CA SER A 121 -14.21 -22.02 0.08
C SER A 121 -14.29 -23.29 -0.79
N ASN A 122 -14.83 -24.39 -0.25
CA ASN A 122 -14.89 -25.68 -0.95
C ASN A 122 -15.73 -25.60 -2.26
N SER A 123 -16.74 -24.72 -2.34
CA SER A 123 -17.57 -24.53 -3.53
C SER A 123 -16.78 -23.94 -4.69
N HIS A 124 -15.99 -22.88 -4.46
CA HIS A 124 -15.09 -22.30 -5.46
C HIS A 124 -14.07 -23.33 -5.94
N MET A 125 -13.48 -24.11 -5.03
CA MET A 125 -12.53 -25.17 -5.42
C MET A 125 -13.19 -26.27 -6.26
N ALA A 126 -14.45 -26.61 -5.98
CA ALA A 126 -15.21 -27.55 -6.81
C ALA A 126 -15.45 -26.99 -8.21
N LYS A 127 -15.80 -25.71 -8.33
CA LYS A 127 -15.97 -25.02 -9.62
C LYS A 127 -14.65 -24.98 -10.40
N LEU A 128 -13.54 -24.56 -9.77
CA LEU A 128 -12.21 -24.55 -10.38
C LEU A 128 -11.79 -25.95 -10.86
N LYS A 129 -12.09 -26.99 -10.09
CA LYS A 129 -11.85 -28.38 -10.50
C LYS A 129 -12.71 -28.76 -11.71
N SER A 130 -13.99 -28.41 -11.73
CA SER A 130 -14.91 -28.76 -12.83
C SER A 130 -14.53 -28.10 -14.16
N GLU A 131 -13.90 -26.93 -14.10
CA GLU A 131 -13.39 -26.20 -15.26
C GLU A 131 -11.94 -26.59 -15.62
N ASN A 132 -11.41 -27.66 -15.01
CA ASN A 132 -10.07 -28.20 -15.23
C ASN A 132 -8.89 -27.25 -14.90
N PHE A 133 -9.09 -26.25 -14.03
CA PHE A 133 -7.99 -25.38 -13.57
C PHE A 133 -6.99 -26.09 -12.65
N LEU A 134 -7.37 -27.22 -12.05
CA LEU A 134 -6.58 -27.88 -11.00
C LEU A 134 -6.02 -29.23 -11.49
N PRO A 135 -4.76 -29.27 -11.99
CA PRO A 135 -4.06 -30.52 -12.30
C PRO A 135 -4.01 -31.46 -11.10
N ILE A 136 -3.90 -32.78 -11.34
CA ILE A 136 -3.89 -33.79 -10.28
C ILE A 136 -2.69 -33.58 -9.35
N GLU A 137 -1.53 -33.28 -9.93
CA GLU A 137 -0.27 -32.98 -9.25
C GLU A 137 -0.45 -31.80 -8.28
N PHE A 138 -1.09 -30.72 -8.76
CA PHE A 138 -1.39 -29.55 -7.95
C PHE A 138 -2.43 -29.86 -6.85
N ILE A 139 -3.45 -30.68 -7.13
CA ILE A 139 -4.43 -31.11 -6.11
C ILE A 139 -3.76 -31.88 -4.97
N ILE A 140 -2.82 -32.78 -5.29
CA ILE A 140 -2.06 -33.54 -4.29
C ILE A 140 -1.28 -32.57 -3.39
N LYS A 141 -0.60 -31.59 -4.00
CA LYS A 141 0.14 -30.55 -3.27
C LYS A 141 -0.77 -29.70 -2.37
N LEU A 142 -1.93 -29.27 -2.87
CA LEU A 142 -2.91 -28.51 -2.09
C LEU A 142 -3.44 -29.31 -0.89
N LYS A 143 -3.68 -30.61 -1.06
CA LYS A 143 -4.09 -31.50 0.05
C LYS A 143 -2.99 -31.60 1.11
N GLU A 144 -1.72 -31.68 0.69
CA GLU A 144 -0.58 -31.68 1.61
C GLU A 144 -0.51 -30.37 2.42
N LEU A 145 -0.56 -29.22 1.74
CA LEU A 145 -0.56 -27.90 2.38
C LEU A 145 -1.72 -27.77 3.36
N ARG A 146 -2.93 -28.14 2.95
CA ARG A 146 -4.12 -28.11 3.80
C ARG A 146 -3.97 -29.00 5.03
N LYS A 147 -3.34 -30.17 4.89
CA LYS A 147 -3.03 -31.05 6.03
C LYS A 147 -2.10 -30.37 7.02
N PHE A 148 -1.07 -29.65 6.57
CA PHE A 148 -0.18 -28.90 7.47
C PHE A 148 -0.91 -27.81 8.24
N PHE A 149 -1.79 -27.06 7.58
CA PHE A 149 -2.63 -26.06 8.25
C PHE A 149 -3.63 -26.69 9.23
N ASN A 150 -4.27 -27.80 8.87
CA ASN A 150 -5.18 -28.50 9.77
C ASN A 150 -4.47 -29.12 10.99
N GLN A 151 -3.18 -29.43 10.88
CA GLN A 151 -2.35 -29.89 11.99
C GLN A 151 -1.84 -28.74 12.88
N ASN A 152 -1.95 -27.48 12.43
CA ASN A 152 -1.53 -26.30 13.18
C ASN A 152 -2.66 -25.25 13.22
N LEU A 153 -3.60 -25.46 14.15
CA LEU A 153 -4.80 -24.64 14.28
C LEU A 153 -4.51 -23.16 14.60
N GLU A 154 -3.44 -22.87 15.34
CA GLU A 154 -3.02 -21.50 15.66
C GLU A 154 -2.62 -20.72 14.40
N LYS A 155 -1.80 -21.31 13.53
CA LYS A 155 -1.41 -20.69 12.25
C LYS A 155 -2.61 -20.53 11.33
N LYS A 156 -3.50 -21.52 11.31
CA LYS A 156 -4.74 -21.46 10.53
C LYS A 156 -5.66 -20.32 10.98
N ASP A 157 -5.87 -20.15 12.28
CA ASP A 157 -6.67 -19.04 12.85
C ASP A 157 -6.05 -17.67 12.53
N ARG A 158 -4.72 -17.53 12.66
CA ARG A 158 -4.02 -16.30 12.27
C ARG A 158 -4.19 -15.99 10.79
N LEU A 159 -3.99 -16.97 9.91
CA LEU A 159 -4.20 -16.79 8.47
C LEU A 159 -5.64 -16.41 8.16
N GLN A 160 -6.62 -17.06 8.80
CA GLN A 160 -8.04 -16.73 8.62
C GLN A 160 -8.35 -15.29 9.05
N LYS A 161 -7.90 -14.86 10.23
CA LYS A 161 -8.05 -13.47 10.69
C LYS A 161 -7.36 -12.48 9.76
N TYR A 162 -6.19 -12.83 9.26
CA TYR A 162 -5.43 -12.00 8.33
C TYR A 162 -6.19 -11.76 7.01
N LEU A 163 -6.68 -12.83 6.38
CA LEU A 163 -7.43 -12.75 5.12
C LEU A 163 -8.78 -12.02 5.27
N GLN A 164 -9.41 -12.16 6.44
CA GLN A 164 -10.66 -11.46 6.74
C GLN A 164 -10.52 -9.94 6.85
N ILE A 165 -9.30 -9.40 7.02
CA ILE A 165 -9.06 -7.95 7.09
C ILE A 165 -9.57 -7.27 5.83
N GLN A 166 -9.14 -7.75 4.65
CA GLN A 166 -9.55 -7.19 3.37
C GLN A 166 -11.08 -7.19 3.26
N ASN A 167 -11.71 -8.36 3.45
CA ASN A 167 -13.17 -8.48 3.33
C ASN A 167 -13.93 -7.56 4.30
N LYS A 168 -13.46 -7.41 5.54
CA LYS A 168 -14.10 -6.54 6.54
C LYS A 168 -13.97 -5.07 6.19
N ILE A 169 -12.81 -4.63 5.70
CA ILE A 169 -12.61 -3.25 5.26
C ILE A 169 -13.47 -2.97 4.03
N LEU A 170 -13.42 -3.83 3.01
CA LEU A 170 -14.21 -3.70 1.80
C LEU A 170 -15.71 -3.56 2.12
N GLN A 171 -16.24 -4.46 2.94
CA GLN A 171 -17.64 -4.41 3.38
C GLN A 171 -17.96 -3.14 4.16
N LYS A 172 -17.06 -2.69 5.05
CA LYS A 172 -17.26 -1.48 5.84
C LYS A 172 -17.29 -0.22 4.95
N LEU A 173 -16.42 -0.14 3.94
CA LEU A 173 -16.39 0.96 2.97
C LEU A 173 -17.64 0.96 2.07
N ILE A 174 -17.95 -0.16 1.43
CA ILE A 174 -19.07 -0.27 0.48
C ILE A 174 -20.42 -0.03 1.17
N ASN A 175 -20.64 -0.62 2.35
CA ASN A 175 -21.90 -0.42 3.07
C ASN A 175 -22.10 1.02 3.58
N ASN A 176 -21.07 1.87 3.49
CA ASN A 176 -21.12 3.28 3.90
C ASN A 176 -20.75 4.21 2.75
N GLN A 177 -20.83 3.75 1.50
CA GLN A 177 -20.42 4.52 0.33
C GLN A 177 -21.07 5.91 0.31
N GLU A 178 -22.40 5.98 0.41
CA GLU A 178 -23.14 7.25 0.39
C GLU A 178 -22.69 8.20 1.51
N ASN A 179 -22.38 7.68 2.70
CA ASN A 179 -21.94 8.51 3.82
C ASN A 179 -20.52 9.04 3.61
N ILE A 180 -19.64 8.22 3.03
CA ILE A 180 -18.28 8.61 2.68
C ILE A 180 -18.31 9.70 1.60
N GLU A 181 -19.16 9.55 0.60
CA GLU A 181 -19.31 10.54 -0.49
C GLU A 181 -19.88 11.87 0.03
N LYS A 182 -20.75 11.85 1.04
CA LYS A 182 -21.24 13.07 1.72
C LYS A 182 -20.14 13.89 2.39
N PHE A 183 -19.00 13.31 2.77
CA PHE A 183 -17.89 14.08 3.35
C PHE A 183 -17.38 15.17 2.40
N GLN A 184 -17.55 14.98 1.08
CA GLN A 184 -17.17 15.94 0.06
C GLN A 184 -18.06 17.20 0.06
N GLN A 185 -19.16 17.18 0.82
CA GLN A 185 -20.14 18.27 0.92
C GLN A 185 -20.07 18.99 2.29
N LEU A 186 -19.17 18.59 3.20
CA LEU A 186 -19.03 19.23 4.53
C LEU A 186 -18.74 20.71 4.41
N ASN A 187 -19.39 21.57 5.19
CA ASN A 187 -19.26 23.02 5.02
C ASN A 187 -17.86 23.57 5.31
N ASP A 188 -17.15 22.95 6.25
CA ASP A 188 -15.80 23.37 6.63
C ASP A 188 -14.77 22.85 5.59
N PRO A 189 -13.99 23.73 4.93
CA PRO A 189 -13.00 23.34 3.91
C PRO A 189 -11.97 22.34 4.43
N ARG A 190 -11.52 22.53 5.68
CA ARG A 190 -10.52 21.70 6.31
C ARG A 190 -11.05 20.30 6.52
N ASP A 191 -12.20 20.15 7.16
CA ASP A 191 -12.80 18.84 7.40
C ASP A 191 -13.13 18.16 6.06
N ARG A 192 -13.71 18.88 5.10
CA ARG A 192 -14.03 18.38 3.75
C ARG A 192 -12.80 17.78 3.07
N ILE A 193 -11.70 18.52 3.00
CA ILE A 193 -10.52 18.11 2.23
C ILE A 193 -9.69 17.08 2.97
N GLN A 194 -9.46 17.25 4.28
CA GLN A 194 -8.68 16.30 5.06
C GLN A 194 -9.38 14.93 5.13
N LEU A 195 -10.70 14.90 5.32
CA LEU A 195 -11.48 13.66 5.30
C LEU A 195 -11.50 13.03 3.91
N SER A 196 -11.71 13.83 2.86
CA SER A 196 -11.66 13.32 1.49
C SER A 196 -10.29 12.73 1.17
N TYR A 197 -9.20 13.37 1.60
CA TYR A 197 -7.84 12.87 1.45
C TYR A 197 -7.66 11.52 2.15
N ILE A 198 -7.93 11.41 3.44
CA ILE A 198 -7.66 10.15 4.17
C ILE A 198 -8.59 9.02 3.70
N MET A 199 -9.84 9.33 3.35
CA MET A 199 -10.76 8.35 2.79
C MET A 199 -10.29 7.86 1.44
N TYR A 200 -9.89 8.78 0.55
CA TYR A 200 -9.29 8.43 -0.73
C TYR A 200 -8.06 7.55 -0.53
N ARG A 201 -7.16 7.87 0.41
CA ARG A 201 -5.97 7.04 0.73
C ARG A 201 -6.32 5.61 1.12
N ILE A 202 -7.37 5.42 1.92
CA ILE A 202 -7.83 4.08 2.35
C ILE A 202 -8.50 3.36 1.17
N ILE A 203 -9.32 4.03 0.37
CA ILE A 203 -9.97 3.48 -0.82
C ILE A 203 -8.92 3.06 -1.86
N GLU A 204 -7.94 3.93 -2.12
CA GLU A 204 -6.80 3.71 -3.04
C GLU A 204 -5.98 2.49 -2.62
N PHE A 205 -5.76 2.29 -1.32
CA PHE A 205 -5.05 1.13 -0.79
C PHE A 205 -5.66 -0.21 -1.24
N PHE A 206 -6.99 -0.27 -1.37
CA PHE A 206 -7.72 -1.46 -1.81
C PHE A 206 -8.05 -1.46 -3.31
N ASN A 207 -7.58 -0.43 -4.02
CA ASN A 207 -7.88 -0.17 -5.43
C ASN A 207 -9.39 -0.14 -5.75
N LEU A 208 -10.16 0.57 -4.92
CA LEU A 208 -11.61 0.69 -5.03
C LEU A 208 -12.09 2.02 -5.60
N GLU A 209 -11.21 2.85 -6.16
CA GLU A 209 -11.55 4.22 -6.56
C GLU A 209 -12.72 4.28 -7.54
N GLY A 210 -12.80 3.33 -8.47
CA GLY A 210 -13.91 3.24 -9.43
C GLY A 210 -15.28 2.93 -8.83
N MET A 211 -15.34 2.60 -7.53
CA MET A 211 -16.60 2.36 -6.81
C MET A 211 -17.14 3.60 -6.09
N PHE A 212 -16.39 4.70 -6.04
CA PHE A 212 -16.77 5.91 -5.31
C PHE A 212 -16.82 7.10 -6.27
N ASP A 213 -17.83 7.96 -6.10
CA ASP A 213 -17.88 9.22 -6.84
C ASP A 213 -17.01 10.28 -6.14
N PHE A 214 -15.90 10.65 -6.77
CA PHE A 214 -15.03 11.74 -6.31
C PHE A 214 -15.23 13.04 -7.10
N SER A 215 -16.20 13.11 -8.00
CA SER A 215 -16.46 14.32 -8.80
C SER A 215 -16.72 15.55 -7.91
N PRO A 216 -17.52 15.46 -6.81
CA PRO A 216 -17.78 16.62 -5.96
C PRO A 216 -16.51 17.25 -5.34
N ILE A 217 -15.58 16.43 -4.84
CA ILE A 217 -14.32 16.95 -4.30
C ILE A 217 -13.38 17.47 -5.41
N GLN A 218 -13.43 16.89 -6.61
CA GLN A 218 -12.68 17.40 -7.76
C GLN A 218 -13.14 18.80 -8.15
N ASP A 219 -14.45 19.00 -8.26
CA ASP A 219 -15.05 20.28 -8.58
C ASP A 219 -14.72 21.31 -7.50
N TYR A 220 -14.89 20.95 -6.22
CA TYR A 220 -14.57 21.85 -5.11
C TYR A 220 -13.11 22.32 -5.10
N ILE A 221 -12.15 21.40 -5.25
CA ILE A 221 -10.72 21.75 -5.29
C ILE A 221 -10.42 22.69 -6.46
N LYS A 222 -11.04 22.45 -7.61
CA LYS A 222 -10.83 23.25 -8.82
C LYS A 222 -11.43 24.65 -8.72
N GLU A 223 -12.62 24.77 -8.11
CA GLU A 223 -13.38 26.02 -8.06
C GLU A 223 -12.98 26.94 -6.89
N HIS A 224 -12.33 26.39 -5.84
CA HIS A 224 -12.03 27.12 -4.61
C HIS A 224 -10.56 27.00 -4.13
N PRO A 225 -9.55 27.27 -4.99
CA PRO A 225 -8.14 27.22 -4.60
C PRO A 225 -7.81 28.04 -3.34
N GLU A 226 -8.47 29.18 -3.16
CA GLU A 226 -8.28 30.07 -2.02
C GLU A 226 -8.71 29.47 -0.67
N GLN A 227 -9.54 28.42 -0.66
CA GLN A 227 -10.03 27.79 0.57
C GLN A 227 -9.14 26.64 1.04
N TRP A 228 -8.19 26.19 0.21
CA TRP A 228 -7.35 25.04 0.53
C TRP A 228 -5.87 25.23 0.29
N LEU A 229 -5.46 26.23 -0.49
CA LEU A 229 -4.10 26.76 -0.46
C LEU A 229 -3.91 27.62 0.79
N ASP A 230 -4.02 26.97 1.94
CA ASP A 230 -3.87 27.55 3.27
C ASP A 230 -3.13 26.56 4.18
N THR A 231 -2.70 27.02 5.35
CA THR A 231 -2.09 26.20 6.40
C THR A 231 -2.99 26.12 7.63
N ILE A 232 -2.78 25.12 8.48
CA ILE A 232 -3.49 24.98 9.75
C ILE A 232 -2.56 25.11 10.96
N PRO A 233 -3.03 25.61 12.12
CA PRO A 233 -2.15 25.83 13.28
C PRO A 233 -1.54 24.55 13.89
N LEU A 234 -2.16 23.37 13.72
CA LEU A 234 -1.77 22.13 14.39
C LEU A 234 -1.53 21.00 13.39
N VAL A 235 -0.50 21.17 12.55
CA VAL A 235 -0.10 20.18 11.55
C VAL A 235 0.53 18.96 12.20
N SER A 236 -0.04 17.78 11.92
CA SER A 236 0.53 16.49 12.32
C SER A 236 0.36 15.44 11.24
N LEU A 237 1.01 14.29 11.39
CA LEU A 237 0.77 13.16 10.51
C LEU A 237 -0.66 12.65 10.57
N LYS A 238 -1.29 12.76 11.75
CA LYS A 238 -2.72 12.51 11.89
C LYS A 238 -3.51 13.61 11.21
N ASN A 239 -3.16 14.87 11.44
CA ASN A 239 -3.80 16.09 10.91
C ASN A 239 -2.95 16.76 9.82
N PRO A 240 -2.85 16.15 8.63
CA PRO A 240 -2.03 16.63 7.53
C PRO A 240 -2.46 18.01 7.08
N ASP A 241 -1.53 18.81 6.57
CA ASP A 241 -1.86 20.17 6.16
C ASP A 241 -2.91 20.21 5.03
N ILE A 242 -3.76 21.24 5.02
CA ILE A 242 -4.88 21.33 4.08
C ILE A 242 -4.38 21.49 2.64
N TYR A 243 -3.35 22.32 2.42
CA TYR A 243 -2.73 22.47 1.10
C TYR A 243 -2.13 21.15 0.59
N TYR A 244 -1.50 20.37 1.48
CA TYR A 244 -0.92 19.09 1.11
C TYR A 244 -2.02 18.09 0.71
N CYS A 245 -3.13 18.06 1.44
CA CYS A 245 -4.27 17.22 1.11
C CYS A 245 -4.87 17.58 -0.26
N GLY A 246 -5.05 18.87 -0.55
CA GLY A 246 -5.52 19.37 -1.84
C GLY A 246 -4.58 18.99 -2.98
N ILE A 247 -3.28 19.27 -2.85
CA ILE A 247 -2.25 18.91 -3.85
C ILE A 247 -2.20 17.40 -4.07
N TYR A 248 -2.31 16.59 -3.02
CA TYR A 248 -2.37 15.15 -3.13
C TYR A 248 -3.56 14.70 -3.99
N LEU A 249 -4.75 15.21 -3.68
CA LEU A 249 -5.98 14.87 -4.42
C LEU A 249 -5.92 15.33 -5.88
N ILE A 250 -5.37 16.52 -6.16
CA ILE A 250 -5.12 17.00 -7.54
C ILE A 250 -4.31 15.97 -8.33
N ASN A 251 -3.20 15.51 -7.76
CA ASN A 251 -2.31 14.57 -8.43
C ASN A 251 -2.94 13.20 -8.62
N LYS A 252 -3.72 12.72 -7.65
CA LYS A 252 -4.29 11.37 -7.68
C LYS A 252 -5.58 11.25 -8.47
N LEU A 253 -6.42 12.28 -8.44
CA LEU A 253 -7.67 12.36 -9.20
C LEU A 253 -7.47 13.01 -10.58
N ILE A 254 -6.26 13.46 -10.90
CA ILE A 254 -5.90 14.09 -12.19
C ILE A 254 -6.77 15.33 -12.44
N ILE A 255 -6.87 16.20 -11.43
CA ILE A 255 -7.67 17.43 -11.52
C ILE A 255 -6.91 18.44 -12.38
N PRO A 256 -7.51 18.99 -13.46
CA PRO A 256 -6.86 19.99 -14.28
C PRO A 256 -6.76 21.32 -13.52
N MET A 257 -5.53 21.73 -13.18
CA MET A 257 -5.24 22.95 -12.43
C MET A 257 -3.94 23.60 -12.91
N ASP A 258 -3.88 24.94 -12.87
CA ASP A 258 -2.62 25.66 -13.05
C ASP A 258 -1.75 25.51 -11.80
N MET A 259 -0.62 24.81 -11.93
CA MET A 259 0.29 24.57 -10.82
C MET A 259 1.16 25.78 -10.49
N ASN A 260 1.09 26.89 -11.23
CA ASN A 260 1.87 28.09 -10.93
C ASN A 260 1.44 28.74 -9.62
N ASP A 261 0.13 28.83 -9.36
CA ASP A 261 -0.40 29.40 -8.10
C ASP A 261 -0.01 28.52 -6.90
N VAL A 262 -0.09 27.19 -7.08
CA VAL A 262 0.36 26.21 -6.09
C VAL A 262 1.86 26.38 -5.79
N LYS A 263 2.69 26.53 -6.82
CA LYS A 263 4.13 26.76 -6.66
C LYS A 263 4.43 28.08 -5.95
N TYR A 264 3.69 29.14 -6.29
CA TYR A 264 3.83 30.44 -5.63
C TYR A 264 3.48 30.34 -4.14
N PHE A 265 2.36 29.70 -3.80
CA PHE A 265 1.98 29.42 -2.42
C PHE A 265 3.08 28.64 -1.68
N LEU A 266 3.60 27.57 -2.28
CA LEU A 266 4.68 26.77 -1.69
C LEU A 266 5.96 27.59 -1.46
N LEU A 267 6.32 28.52 -2.34
CA LEU A 267 7.46 29.40 -2.12
C LEU A 267 7.25 30.35 -0.92
N ASN A 268 6.03 30.83 -0.70
CA ASN A 268 5.72 31.60 0.51
C ASN A 268 5.83 30.73 1.78
N MET A 269 5.33 29.49 1.73
CA MET A 269 5.47 28.53 2.84
C MET A 269 6.94 28.21 3.14
N TYR A 270 7.79 28.15 2.11
CA TYR A 270 9.22 28.02 2.27
C TYR A 270 9.80 29.19 3.07
N ASP A 271 9.46 30.44 2.69
CA ASP A 271 9.96 31.64 3.35
C ASP A 271 9.49 31.71 4.81
N GLU A 272 8.21 31.39 5.08
CA GLU A 272 7.68 31.30 6.44
C GLU A 272 8.45 30.28 7.30
N CYS A 273 8.71 29.08 6.77
CA CYS A 273 9.44 28.04 7.49
C CYS A 273 10.86 28.45 7.88
N ILE A 274 11.58 29.19 7.02
CA ILE A 274 12.97 29.57 7.30
C ILE A 274 13.09 30.80 8.19
N ASP A 275 12.07 31.65 8.20
CA ASP A 275 11.99 32.89 8.99
C ASP A 275 11.48 32.62 10.42
N GLU A 276 10.52 31.71 10.59
CA GLU A 276 9.91 31.40 11.90
C GLU A 276 10.81 30.49 12.75
N PHE A 277 11.55 29.56 12.14
CA PHE A 277 12.28 28.50 12.85
C PHE A 277 13.80 28.60 12.73
N GLU A 278 14.50 28.41 13.84
CA GLU A 278 15.96 28.34 13.90
C GLU A 278 16.48 26.99 13.37
N ALA A 279 15.71 25.92 13.56
CA ALA A 279 15.95 24.58 13.04
C ALA A 279 14.68 23.98 12.39
N PRO A 280 14.30 24.43 11.17
CA PRO A 280 12.97 24.15 10.59
C PRO A 280 12.61 22.66 10.56
N LEU A 281 13.50 21.79 10.07
CA LEU A 281 13.23 20.35 10.02
C LEU A 281 12.99 19.71 11.40
N ILE A 282 13.55 20.26 12.48
CA ILE A 282 13.41 19.71 13.84
C ILE A 282 12.23 20.33 14.59
N GLU A 283 12.05 21.64 14.48
CA GLU A 283 11.00 22.37 15.20
C GLU A 283 9.63 22.23 14.52
N ALA A 284 9.64 22.21 13.19
CA ALA A 284 8.46 22.18 12.33
C ALA A 284 8.43 20.91 11.45
N THR A 285 8.88 19.77 11.99
CA THR A 285 9.08 18.52 11.22
C THR A 285 7.91 18.15 10.31
N ASN A 286 6.67 18.23 10.80
CA ASN A 286 5.49 17.84 10.03
C ASN A 286 5.21 18.83 8.89
N GLN A 287 5.29 20.14 9.16
CA GLN A 287 5.10 21.20 8.16
C GLN A 287 6.16 21.08 7.06
N VAL A 288 7.44 20.97 7.44
CA VAL A 288 8.56 20.80 6.48
C VAL A 288 8.40 19.51 5.67
N TYR A 289 7.96 18.42 6.29
CA TYR A 289 7.70 17.16 5.59
C TYR A 289 6.58 17.29 4.55
N PHE A 290 5.45 17.90 4.89
CA PHE A 290 4.35 18.13 3.96
C PHE A 290 4.70 19.14 2.87
N PHE A 291 5.50 20.16 3.19
CA PHE A 291 6.05 21.10 2.23
C PHE A 291 6.91 20.38 1.19
N PHE A 292 7.83 19.52 1.61
CA PHE A 292 8.65 18.73 0.68
C PHE A 292 7.80 17.81 -0.20
N LYS A 293 6.87 17.03 0.39
CA LYS A 293 5.99 16.14 -0.39
C LYS A 293 5.15 16.93 -1.40
N SER A 294 4.62 18.08 -1.01
CA SER A 294 3.84 18.97 -1.88
C SER A 294 4.69 19.55 -3.00
N SER A 295 5.91 20.01 -2.69
CA SER A 295 6.86 20.54 -3.67
C SER A 295 7.21 19.50 -4.74
N TRP A 296 7.45 18.24 -4.34
CA TRP A 296 7.71 17.17 -5.31
C TRP A 296 6.51 16.86 -6.19
N MET A 297 5.31 16.79 -5.61
CA MET A 297 4.07 16.60 -6.36
C MET A 297 3.79 17.76 -7.33
N ALA A 298 4.10 18.99 -6.92
CA ALA A 298 3.96 20.18 -7.75
C ALA A 298 5.11 20.36 -8.76
N ARG A 299 6.14 19.49 -8.73
CA ARG A 299 7.38 19.66 -9.52
C ARG A 299 8.02 21.04 -9.30
N LEU A 300 8.06 21.47 -8.03
CA LEU A 300 8.81 22.62 -7.57
C LEU A 300 10.23 22.17 -7.22
N GLU A 301 11.20 22.62 -8.00
CA GLU A 301 12.62 22.32 -7.76
C GLU A 301 13.22 23.35 -6.81
N LEU A 302 13.68 22.88 -5.64
CA LEU A 302 14.39 23.70 -4.69
C LEU A 302 15.90 23.65 -4.96
N SER A 303 16.54 24.80 -4.91
CA SER A 303 18.00 24.87 -5.00
C SER A 303 18.68 24.21 -3.80
N ASN A 304 19.93 23.78 -3.98
CA ASN A 304 20.75 23.25 -2.88
C ASN A 304 20.87 24.23 -1.69
N ARG A 305 20.81 25.54 -1.95
CA ARG A 305 20.81 26.54 -0.88
C ARG A 305 19.49 26.49 -0.09
N GLN A 306 18.36 26.48 -0.78
CA GLN A 306 17.04 26.41 -0.13
C GLN A 306 16.89 25.12 0.69
N ASN A 307 17.32 23.98 0.14
CA ASN A 307 17.36 22.73 0.88
C ASN A 307 18.23 22.86 2.15
N LYS A 308 19.40 23.50 2.09
CA LYS A 308 20.24 23.70 3.28
C LYS A 308 19.59 24.56 4.36
N GLU A 309 18.84 25.60 3.99
CA GLU A 309 18.15 26.46 4.95
C GLU A 309 17.05 25.70 5.71
N LEU A 310 16.26 24.86 5.03
CA LEU A 310 15.25 24.01 5.69
C LEU A 310 15.87 22.96 6.62
N LEU A 311 17.11 22.55 6.34
CA LEU A 311 17.86 21.55 7.11
C LEU A 311 18.79 22.16 8.15
N LYS A 312 18.82 23.49 8.28
CA LYS A 312 19.67 24.16 9.27
C LYS A 312 19.24 23.75 10.69
N GLY A 313 20.18 23.81 11.62
CA GLY A 313 19.92 23.44 13.01
C GLY A 313 21.18 23.04 13.76
N ASP A 314 21.35 23.66 14.92
CA ASP A 314 22.49 23.50 15.81
C ASP A 314 22.48 22.17 16.57
N LYS A 315 23.62 21.80 17.15
CA LYS A 315 23.79 20.54 17.90
C LYS A 315 22.81 20.40 19.08
N VAL A 316 22.30 21.51 19.63
CA VAL A 316 21.34 21.51 20.76
C VAL A 316 20.05 20.74 20.44
N TYR A 317 19.58 20.85 19.19
CA TYR A 317 18.37 20.18 18.69
C TYR A 317 18.51 18.66 18.53
N TYR A 318 19.75 18.16 18.50
CA TYR A 318 20.06 16.73 18.38
C TYR A 318 20.41 16.09 19.74
N THR A 319 20.26 16.83 20.84
CA THR A 319 20.48 16.30 22.19
C THR A 319 19.38 15.33 22.60
N THR A 320 19.70 14.36 23.45
CA THR A 320 18.70 13.42 23.97
C THR A 320 17.57 14.12 24.73
N SER A 321 17.85 15.25 25.39
CA SER A 321 16.83 16.07 26.07
C SER A 321 15.80 16.64 25.09
N TYR A 322 16.24 17.13 23.93
CA TYR A 322 15.34 17.69 22.93
C TYR A 322 14.57 16.58 22.22
N LEU A 323 15.28 15.57 21.69
CA LEU A 323 14.69 14.49 20.91
C LEU A 323 13.68 13.62 21.69
N ARG A 324 13.79 13.55 23.03
CA ARG A 324 12.81 12.85 23.87
C ARG A 324 11.40 13.46 23.74
N ASN A 325 11.29 14.74 23.43
CA ASN A 325 10.02 15.45 23.34
C ASN A 325 9.34 15.32 21.97
N LEU A 326 10.08 14.90 20.94
CA LEU A 326 9.53 14.66 19.61
C LEU A 326 8.82 13.31 19.54
N GLU A 327 7.80 13.22 18.70
CA GLU A 327 7.13 11.98 18.36
C GLU A 327 8.06 11.01 17.63
N THR A 328 7.85 9.71 17.80
CA THR A 328 8.65 8.67 17.13
C THR A 328 8.52 8.78 15.62
N SER A 329 7.32 9.12 15.12
CA SER A 329 7.09 9.34 13.70
C SER A 329 7.87 10.55 13.19
N GLN A 330 7.88 11.67 13.92
CA GLN A 330 8.68 12.87 13.60
C GLN A 330 10.19 12.54 13.55
N LEU A 331 10.70 11.80 14.55
CA LEU A 331 12.11 11.34 14.55
C LEU A 331 12.45 10.58 13.26
N VAL A 332 11.54 9.72 12.80
CA VAL A 332 11.71 9.01 11.52
C VAL A 332 11.55 9.94 10.32
N LEU A 333 10.61 10.89 10.33
CA LEU A 333 10.42 11.84 9.22
C LEU A 333 11.68 12.66 8.95
N ILE A 334 12.36 13.13 10.01
CA ILE A 334 13.65 13.83 9.90
C ILE A 334 14.64 12.97 9.11
N LEU A 335 14.79 11.70 9.49
CA LEU A 335 15.65 10.74 8.80
C LEU A 335 15.22 10.48 7.35
N ARG A 336 13.92 10.42 7.08
CA ARG A 336 13.38 10.23 5.72
C ARG A 336 13.66 11.43 4.81
N VAL A 337 13.49 12.65 5.30
CA VAL A 337 13.80 13.88 4.54
C VAL A 337 15.28 13.89 4.15
N TYR A 338 16.17 13.57 5.08
CA TYR A 338 17.60 13.46 4.78
C TYR A 338 17.93 12.35 3.77
N ASN A 339 17.23 11.21 3.84
CA ASN A 339 17.40 10.13 2.85
C ASN A 339 16.96 10.56 1.47
N HIS A 340 15.79 11.18 1.35
CA HIS A 340 15.24 11.61 0.07
C HIS A 340 16.10 12.68 -0.62
N LEU A 341 16.83 13.49 0.15
CA LEU A 341 17.75 14.50 -0.38
C LEU A 341 19.17 13.96 -0.65
N ASP A 342 19.38 12.65 -0.57
CA ASP A 342 20.69 11.99 -0.69
C ASP A 342 21.75 12.54 0.28
N LEU A 343 21.30 12.96 1.48
CA LEU A 343 22.14 13.51 2.53
C LEU A 343 22.32 12.56 3.71
N PHE A 344 21.54 11.49 3.79
CA PHE A 344 21.55 10.56 4.93
C PHE A 344 22.96 10.04 5.25
N ASP A 345 23.67 9.48 4.28
CA ASP A 345 25.02 8.93 4.50
C ASP A 345 26.11 10.02 4.58
N LYS A 346 25.78 11.28 4.26
CA LYS A 346 26.70 12.44 4.30
C LYS A 346 26.61 13.22 5.61
N LEU A 347 25.61 12.92 6.45
CA LEU A 347 25.42 13.62 7.71
C LEU A 347 26.44 13.20 8.75
N ASP A 348 26.75 14.15 9.63
CA ASP A 348 27.53 13.89 10.83
C ASP A 348 26.83 12.82 11.68
N GLN A 349 27.60 11.80 12.08
CA GLN A 349 27.14 10.75 12.98
C GLN A 349 26.61 11.35 14.30
N ASP A 350 27.11 12.52 14.68
CA ASP A 350 26.62 13.29 15.83
C ASP A 350 25.14 13.72 15.70
N LYS A 351 24.57 13.78 14.49
CA LYS A 351 23.14 14.13 14.26
C LYS A 351 22.26 12.89 14.11
N ILE A 352 22.69 11.89 13.34
CA ILE A 352 21.88 10.69 13.05
C ILE A 352 21.81 9.74 14.25
N LYS A 353 22.95 9.53 14.93
CA LYS A 353 23.04 8.53 16.00
C LYS A 353 22.13 8.85 17.18
N PRO A 354 21.99 10.10 17.65
CA PRO A 354 21.03 10.43 18.71
C PRO A 354 19.58 10.12 18.32
N ILE A 355 19.17 10.46 17.09
CA ILE A 355 17.80 10.20 16.59
C ILE A 355 17.55 8.70 16.53
N THR A 356 18.46 7.95 15.91
CA THR A 356 18.37 6.48 15.81
C THR A 356 18.28 5.84 17.20
N ASN A 357 19.16 6.24 18.13
CA ASN A 357 19.15 5.70 19.50
C ASN A 357 17.83 5.97 20.22
N GLU A 358 17.24 7.14 20.01
CA GLU A 358 15.95 7.47 20.63
C GLU A 358 14.80 6.67 20.01
N ILE A 359 14.82 6.41 18.70
CA ILE A 359 13.88 5.49 18.04
C ILE A 359 13.98 4.09 18.64
N GLU A 360 15.19 3.52 18.74
CA GLU A 360 15.38 2.16 19.28
C GLU A 360 14.88 2.01 20.72
N ARG A 361 15.03 3.05 21.56
CA ARG A 361 14.50 3.05 22.94
C ARG A 361 12.98 2.96 23.03
N ARG A 362 12.27 3.28 21.94
CA ARG A 362 10.79 3.28 21.86
C ARG A 362 10.23 2.03 21.19
N VAL A 363 11.10 1.18 20.66
CA VAL A 363 10.76 -0.15 20.17
C VAL A 363 10.73 -1.10 21.35
N SER A 364 9.59 -1.77 21.56
CA SER A 364 9.43 -2.77 22.61
C SER A 364 8.81 -4.05 22.04
N GLU A 365 8.84 -5.13 22.82
CA GLU A 365 8.15 -6.36 22.45
C GLU A 365 6.64 -6.17 22.24
N LYS A 366 6.03 -5.22 22.97
CA LYS A 366 4.60 -4.95 22.86
C LYS A 366 4.26 -4.10 21.63
N GLY A 367 5.23 -3.58 20.90
CA GLY A 367 5.02 -2.64 19.80
C GLY A 367 5.86 -1.38 19.97
N ILE A 368 5.58 -0.40 19.11
CA ILE A 368 6.37 0.82 18.98
C ILE A 368 5.58 2.00 19.54
N LYS A 369 6.15 2.72 20.51
CA LYS A 369 5.49 3.83 21.19
C LYS A 369 5.58 5.14 20.37
N GLN A 370 4.55 5.98 20.43
CA GLN A 370 4.58 7.34 19.85
C GLN A 370 5.54 8.27 20.60
N PHE A 371 5.62 8.13 21.92
CA PHE A 371 6.57 8.85 22.79
C PHE A 371 7.24 7.85 23.73
N ARG A 372 8.35 8.24 24.37
CA ARG A 372 9.10 7.37 25.30
C ARG A 372 8.21 6.72 26.38
N ASP A 373 7.32 7.52 26.95
CA ASP A 373 6.36 7.12 27.98
C ASP A 373 4.90 7.09 27.45
N GLY A 374 4.74 7.16 26.12
CA GLY A 374 3.44 7.20 25.45
C GLY A 374 2.85 5.84 25.12
N PHE A 375 1.69 5.86 24.46
CA PHE A 375 1.01 4.67 23.96
C PHE A 375 1.67 4.15 22.67
N ILE A 376 1.43 2.87 22.37
CA ILE A 376 1.77 2.29 21.06
C ILE A 376 0.81 2.85 20.02
N SER A 377 1.30 3.27 18.86
CA SER A 377 0.49 3.83 17.77
C SER A 377 0.74 3.08 16.47
N ALA A 378 -0.26 3.07 15.59
CA ALA A 378 -0.09 2.53 14.24
C ALA A 378 0.85 3.42 13.42
N GLU A 379 0.79 4.74 13.64
CA GLU A 379 1.66 5.72 13.01
C GLU A 379 3.14 5.46 13.30
N ALA A 380 3.54 5.38 14.58
CA ALA A 380 4.93 5.09 14.94
C ALA A 380 5.36 3.71 14.43
N THR A 381 4.44 2.73 14.44
CA THR A 381 4.70 1.39 13.91
C THR A 381 5.05 1.44 12.42
N TYR A 382 4.23 2.10 11.60
CA TYR A 382 4.47 2.26 10.17
C TYR A 382 5.82 2.96 9.91
N HIS A 383 6.05 4.10 10.56
CA HIS A 383 7.25 4.89 10.33
C HIS A 383 8.52 4.15 10.72
N VAL A 384 8.55 3.47 11.88
CA VAL A 384 9.73 2.69 12.28
C VAL A 384 9.95 1.47 11.39
N LEU A 385 8.89 0.78 10.96
CA LEU A 385 9.03 -0.31 9.98
C LEU A 385 9.64 0.20 8.67
N PHE A 386 9.19 1.36 8.19
CA PHE A 386 9.76 2.00 6.99
C PHE A 386 11.22 2.40 7.18
N TYR A 387 11.57 2.99 8.33
CA TYR A 387 12.96 3.35 8.66
C TYR A 387 13.89 2.13 8.63
N LYS A 388 13.46 1.02 9.27
CA LYS A 388 14.23 -0.22 9.29
C LYS A 388 14.35 -0.83 7.90
N TYR A 389 13.32 -0.69 7.06
CA TYR A 389 13.37 -1.09 5.66
C TYR A 389 14.40 -0.28 4.85
N MET A 390 14.37 1.05 4.98
CA MET A 390 15.33 1.97 4.35
C MET A 390 16.77 1.62 4.72
N ARG A 391 17.01 1.20 5.97
CA ARG A 391 18.34 0.83 6.50
C ARG A 391 18.75 -0.62 6.31
N ASN A 392 17.91 -1.46 5.70
CA ASN A 392 18.09 -2.92 5.65
C ASN A 392 18.35 -3.54 7.04
N SER A 393 17.74 -3.01 8.09
CA SER A 393 17.99 -3.40 9.49
C SER A 393 16.75 -4.01 10.15
N LEU A 394 15.95 -4.73 9.36
CA LEU A 394 14.71 -5.38 9.82
C LEU A 394 14.98 -6.57 10.75
N GLU A 395 16.22 -7.05 10.79
CA GLU A 395 16.70 -8.06 11.72
C GLU A 395 16.51 -7.62 13.19
N GLY A 396 16.03 -8.53 14.04
CA GLY A 396 15.86 -8.28 15.49
C GLY A 396 14.53 -7.63 15.91
N LEU A 397 13.69 -7.18 14.98
CA LEU A 397 12.30 -6.79 15.31
C LEU A 397 11.47 -8.03 15.68
N GLN A 398 10.80 -8.01 16.84
CA GLN A 398 9.78 -9.01 17.20
C GLN A 398 8.48 -8.81 16.39
N THR A 399 8.57 -8.96 15.07
CA THR A 399 7.49 -8.65 14.12
C THR A 399 6.23 -9.49 14.32
N GLN A 400 6.33 -10.69 14.92
CA GLN A 400 5.14 -11.49 15.26
C GLN A 400 4.17 -10.73 16.17
N LYS A 401 4.67 -10.13 17.27
CA LYS A 401 3.83 -9.35 18.19
C LYS A 401 3.36 -8.05 17.53
N ILE A 402 4.22 -7.42 16.72
CA ILE A 402 3.88 -6.21 15.95
C ILE A 402 2.72 -6.51 14.98
N LEU A 403 2.77 -7.63 14.27
CA LEU A 403 1.75 -8.04 13.32
C LEU A 403 0.43 -8.38 14.02
N ASP A 404 0.45 -9.15 15.12
CA ASP A 404 -0.73 -9.39 15.95
C ASP A 404 -1.38 -8.06 16.40
N ASN A 405 -0.57 -7.08 16.79
CA ASN A 405 -1.05 -5.75 17.19
C ASN A 405 -1.63 -4.94 16.02
N ILE A 406 -0.98 -4.94 14.86
CA ILE A 406 -1.48 -4.27 13.65
C ILE A 406 -2.85 -4.85 13.29
N ILE A 407 -2.96 -6.17 13.22
CA ILE A 407 -4.21 -6.87 12.91
C ILE A 407 -5.28 -6.50 13.94
N SER A 408 -4.99 -6.65 15.23
CA SER A 408 -5.93 -6.33 16.33
C SER A 408 -6.44 -4.88 16.25
N ARG A 409 -5.56 -3.92 15.97
CA ARG A 409 -5.94 -2.51 15.79
C ARG A 409 -6.88 -2.30 14.63
N ILE A 410 -6.62 -2.93 13.48
CA ILE A 410 -7.50 -2.83 12.31
C ILE A 410 -8.90 -3.32 12.68
N TYR A 411 -9.00 -4.50 13.30
CA TYR A 411 -10.29 -5.05 13.73
C TYR A 411 -11.03 -4.13 14.70
N ARG A 412 -10.33 -3.64 15.74
CA ARG A 412 -10.92 -2.75 16.73
C ARG A 412 -11.37 -1.43 16.10
N ASN A 413 -10.52 -0.80 15.29
CA ASN A 413 -10.84 0.50 14.70
C ASN A 413 -11.98 0.37 13.70
N LEU A 414 -12.05 -0.69 12.89
CA LEU A 414 -13.19 -0.93 11.99
C LEU A 414 -14.53 -1.11 12.72
N GLN A 415 -14.50 -1.66 13.93
CA GLN A 415 -15.70 -1.78 14.77
C GLN A 415 -16.15 -0.42 15.32
N LEU A 416 -15.21 0.46 15.63
CA LEU A 416 -15.47 1.76 16.25
C LEU A 416 -15.74 2.89 15.25
N ILE A 417 -15.21 2.79 14.04
CA ILE A 417 -15.42 3.80 13.00
C ILE A 417 -16.89 3.81 12.63
N ASP A 418 -17.49 4.98 12.75
CA ASP A 418 -18.79 5.31 12.20
C ASP A 418 -18.58 6.40 11.14
N PHE A 419 -19.11 6.17 9.93
CA PHE A 419 -18.96 7.12 8.83
C PHE A 419 -20.11 8.12 8.90
N SER A 420 -19.93 9.13 9.72
CA SER A 420 -20.86 10.24 9.95
C SER A 420 -20.10 11.58 9.92
N GLU A 421 -20.82 12.70 9.96
CA GLU A 421 -20.22 14.04 10.01
C GLU A 421 -19.28 14.21 11.22
N ASP A 422 -19.53 13.49 12.31
CA ASP A 422 -18.72 13.50 13.54
C ASP A 422 -17.62 12.41 13.56
N ILE A 423 -17.16 11.97 12.38
CA ILE A 423 -16.18 10.88 12.30
C ILE A 423 -14.89 11.21 13.08
N ASN A 424 -14.47 10.26 13.91
CA ASN A 424 -13.23 10.40 14.66
C ASN A 424 -12.01 10.22 13.74
N TYR A 425 -11.36 11.34 13.43
CA TYR A 425 -10.20 11.39 12.55
C TYR A 425 -8.98 10.61 13.08
N ASP A 426 -8.79 10.54 14.41
CA ASP A 426 -7.71 9.74 15.01
C ASP A 426 -7.93 8.23 14.78
N LEU A 427 -9.18 7.75 14.82
CA LEU A 427 -9.47 6.35 14.51
C LEU A 427 -9.18 6.03 13.05
N LEU A 428 -9.49 6.96 12.15
CA LEU A 428 -9.32 6.79 10.71
C LEU A 428 -7.83 6.79 10.33
N THR A 429 -7.05 7.70 10.91
CA THR A 429 -5.60 7.77 10.72
C THR A 429 -4.88 6.56 11.32
N GLU A 430 -5.30 6.07 12.50
CA GLU A 430 -4.78 4.81 13.05
C GLU A 430 -5.12 3.60 12.17
N LEU A 431 -6.33 3.54 11.59
CA LEU A 431 -6.68 2.49 10.64
C LEU A 431 -5.81 2.57 9.38
N PHE A 432 -5.64 3.77 8.84
CA PHE A 432 -4.81 4.03 7.66
C PHE A 432 -3.35 3.58 7.88
N TYR A 433 -2.70 4.01 8.95
CA TYR A 433 -1.31 3.62 9.24
C TYR A 433 -1.15 2.13 9.54
N ALA A 434 -2.17 1.49 10.14
CA ALA A 434 -2.16 0.05 10.33
C ALA A 434 -2.22 -0.69 8.99
N CYS A 435 -3.04 -0.22 8.04
CA CYS A 435 -3.07 -0.74 6.68
C CYS A 435 -1.73 -0.52 5.96
N GLN A 436 -1.17 0.69 6.04
CA GLN A 436 0.15 1.01 5.48
C GLN A 436 1.27 0.11 6.03
N SER A 437 1.21 -0.25 7.31
CA SER A 437 2.13 -1.22 7.91
C SER A 437 1.99 -2.62 7.30
N LEU A 438 0.76 -3.08 7.02
CA LEU A 438 0.54 -4.33 6.30
C LEU A 438 1.04 -4.28 4.85
N GLN A 439 0.89 -3.13 4.18
CA GLN A 439 1.43 -2.94 2.83
C GLN A 439 2.95 -3.07 2.84
N LEU A 440 3.65 -2.44 3.80
CA LEU A 440 5.09 -2.62 3.98
C LEU A 440 5.46 -4.09 4.14
N LEU A 441 4.81 -4.80 5.06
CA LEU A 441 5.12 -6.21 5.32
C LEU A 441 4.92 -7.13 4.11
N ASN A 442 4.04 -6.77 3.18
CA ASN A 442 3.74 -7.57 1.99
C ASN A 442 4.51 -7.18 0.73
N CYS A 443 4.87 -5.91 0.59
CA CYS A 443 5.38 -5.33 -0.66
C CYS A 443 6.85 -4.90 -0.54
N ILE A 444 7.47 -5.11 0.62
CA ILE A 444 8.92 -4.99 0.77
C ILE A 444 9.58 -6.22 0.13
N GLU A 445 10.42 -5.99 -0.88
CA GLU A 445 11.31 -7.00 -1.45
C GLU A 445 12.49 -7.30 -0.51
N ASN A 446 12.22 -7.77 0.70
CA ASN A 446 13.23 -8.21 1.64
C ASN A 446 12.87 -9.61 2.14
N GLU A 447 13.75 -10.57 1.89
CA GLU A 447 13.61 -11.97 2.31
C GLU A 447 13.29 -12.09 3.80
N SER A 448 13.93 -11.29 4.65
CA SER A 448 13.67 -11.31 6.10
C SER A 448 12.21 -10.95 6.41
N MET A 449 11.58 -10.03 5.66
CA MET A 449 10.17 -9.67 5.89
C MET A 449 9.21 -10.74 5.44
N VAL A 450 9.48 -11.35 4.28
CA VAL A 450 8.70 -12.49 3.77
C VAL A 450 8.84 -13.68 4.72
N GLU A 451 10.05 -13.99 5.18
CA GLU A 451 10.31 -15.05 6.15
C GLU A 451 9.59 -14.79 7.48
N LEU A 452 9.58 -13.54 7.97
CA LEU A 452 8.88 -13.18 9.20
C LEU A 452 7.36 -13.29 9.04
N LEU A 453 6.80 -12.83 7.92
CA LEU A 453 5.38 -13.00 7.59
C LEU A 453 5.03 -14.49 7.51
N ALA A 454 5.89 -15.29 6.87
CA ALA A 454 5.74 -16.72 6.76
C ALA A 454 5.80 -17.39 8.13
N LYS A 455 6.79 -17.08 8.96
CA LYS A 455 6.93 -17.54 10.35
C LYS A 455 5.69 -17.24 11.17
N HIS A 456 5.01 -16.12 10.91
CA HIS A 456 3.79 -15.76 11.60
C HIS A 456 2.56 -16.54 11.12
N LEU A 457 2.36 -16.66 9.80
CA LEU A 457 1.11 -17.12 9.18
C LEU A 457 1.11 -18.58 8.73
N PHE A 458 2.29 -19.18 8.47
CA PHE A 458 2.40 -20.52 7.91
C PHE A 458 2.95 -21.54 8.92
N PRO A 459 2.55 -22.83 8.81
CA PRO A 459 3.15 -23.91 9.58
C PRO A 459 4.64 -24.10 9.26
N THR A 460 5.46 -24.47 10.25
CA THR A 460 6.92 -24.64 10.11
C THR A 460 7.31 -25.59 8.97
N ARG A 461 6.51 -26.61 8.66
CA ARG A 461 6.78 -27.54 7.54
C ARG A 461 6.66 -26.87 6.17
N VAL A 462 5.85 -25.82 6.05
CA VAL A 462 5.80 -25.00 4.82
C VAL A 462 7.03 -24.11 4.76
N LEU A 463 7.47 -23.59 5.92
CA LEU A 463 8.69 -22.77 6.04
C LEU A 463 9.95 -23.56 5.72
N GLN A 464 10.06 -24.80 6.17
CA GLN A 464 11.21 -25.66 5.85
C GLN A 464 11.38 -25.81 4.33
N LYS A 465 10.29 -25.98 3.57
CA LYS A 465 10.37 -26.00 2.09
C LYS A 465 10.76 -24.66 1.47
N PHE A 466 10.63 -23.55 2.21
CA PHE A 466 10.99 -22.19 1.80
C PHE A 466 12.40 -21.78 2.27
N ILE A 467 12.89 -22.34 3.38
CA ILE A 467 14.17 -22.03 4.03
C ILE A 467 15.26 -23.04 3.66
N ASP A 468 14.92 -24.33 3.51
CA ASP A 468 15.86 -25.43 3.23
C ASP A 468 16.20 -25.57 1.73
N SER A 469 15.68 -24.70 0.86
CA SER A 469 16.23 -24.58 -0.49
C SER A 469 17.59 -23.89 -0.38
N ASP A 470 18.68 -24.64 -0.60
CA ASP A 470 20.06 -24.08 -0.68
C ASP A 470 20.20 -22.97 -1.74
N GLU A 471 19.21 -22.83 -2.61
CA GLU A 471 18.95 -21.65 -3.41
C GLU A 471 18.08 -20.68 -2.59
N THR A 472 18.66 -19.53 -2.21
CA THR A 472 17.88 -18.36 -1.77
C THR A 472 16.68 -18.21 -2.70
N PRO A 473 15.43 -18.13 -2.19
CA PRO A 473 14.26 -18.00 -3.04
C PRO A 473 14.37 -16.70 -3.84
N THR A 474 14.91 -16.79 -5.07
CA THR A 474 15.04 -15.64 -5.95
C THR A 474 13.64 -15.26 -6.40
N PHE A 475 13.07 -14.24 -5.75
CA PHE A 475 11.81 -13.62 -6.15
C PHE A 475 11.85 -13.00 -7.57
N ASN A 476 13.02 -13.02 -8.22
CA ASN A 476 13.25 -12.54 -9.57
C ASN A 476 12.52 -13.35 -10.66
N ASN A 477 12.07 -14.58 -10.37
CA ASN A 477 11.36 -15.45 -11.32
C ASN A 477 9.85 -15.59 -11.05
N SER A 478 9.25 -14.69 -10.25
CA SER A 478 7.80 -14.72 -9.99
C SER A 478 7.02 -14.34 -11.25
N LYS A 479 5.95 -15.08 -11.56
CA LYS A 479 5.02 -14.75 -12.66
C LYS A 479 3.90 -13.81 -12.20
N LEU A 480 3.95 -13.33 -10.96
CA LEU A 480 2.91 -12.51 -10.37
C LEU A 480 3.11 -11.03 -10.68
N PHE A 481 2.00 -10.30 -10.73
CA PHE A 481 2.03 -8.85 -10.71
C PHE A 481 2.71 -8.36 -9.43
N GLU A 482 3.74 -7.55 -9.57
CA GLU A 482 4.55 -7.09 -8.44
C GLU A 482 4.11 -5.74 -7.90
N LEU A 483 4.06 -5.71 -6.57
CA LEU A 483 3.88 -4.50 -5.80
C LEU A 483 5.14 -4.32 -4.96
N LYS A 484 5.84 -3.21 -5.16
CA LYS A 484 7.05 -2.85 -4.43
C LYS A 484 6.88 -1.51 -3.74
N ILE A 485 7.57 -1.28 -2.65
CA ILE A 485 7.66 0.05 -2.04
C ILE A 485 9.05 0.62 -2.28
N SER A 486 9.12 1.83 -2.81
CA SER A 486 10.39 2.55 -2.98
C SER A 486 11.05 2.76 -1.62
N LYS A 487 12.34 2.42 -1.49
CA LYS A 487 13.13 2.74 -0.28
C LYS A 487 13.33 4.23 -0.10
N ASP A 488 13.39 4.97 -1.19
CA ASP A 488 13.75 6.39 -1.19
C ASP A 488 12.53 7.28 -0.96
N THR A 489 11.39 6.92 -1.54
CA THR A 489 10.18 7.75 -1.49
C THR A 489 9.11 7.17 -0.55
N GLY A 490 9.09 5.84 -0.40
CA GLY A 490 8.03 5.11 0.29
C GLY A 490 6.75 4.96 -0.51
N ASP A 491 6.76 5.34 -1.80
CA ASP A 491 5.61 5.19 -2.67
C ASP A 491 5.50 3.75 -3.19
N LEU A 492 4.26 3.32 -3.45
CA LEU A 492 3.96 2.00 -4.03
C LEU A 492 4.25 2.04 -5.53
N ILE A 493 5.06 1.10 -6.01
CA ILE A 493 5.41 0.88 -7.40
C ILE A 493 4.66 -0.36 -7.88
N HIS A 494 3.98 -0.21 -9.01
CA HIS A 494 3.22 -1.25 -9.70
C HIS A 494 4.03 -1.74 -10.90
N GLU A 495 4.61 -2.93 -10.81
CA GLU A 495 5.46 -3.52 -11.85
C GLU A 495 4.88 -4.85 -12.36
N ILE A 496 4.85 -5.02 -13.68
CA ILE A 496 4.55 -6.30 -14.33
C ILE A 496 5.90 -6.88 -14.77
N ARG A 497 6.32 -8.01 -14.17
CA ARG A 497 7.56 -8.71 -14.53
C ARG A 497 7.33 -9.65 -15.72
N HIS A 498 8.38 -9.87 -16.50
CA HIS A 498 8.45 -10.81 -17.61
C HIS A 498 9.40 -11.97 -17.30
#